data_AF-A0A9P9Z009-F1
#
_entry.id   AF-A0A9P9Z009-F1
#
_cell.length_a   1.000
_cell.length_b   1.000
_cell.length_c   1.000
_cell.angle_alpha   90.00
_cell.angle_beta   90.00
_cell.angle_gamma   90.00
#
_symmetry.space_group_name_H-M   'P 1'
#
loop_
_entity.id
_entity.type
_entity.pdbx_description
1 polymer ?
#
loop_
_entity_poly.entity_id
_entity_poly.type
_entity_poly.pdbx_seq_one_letter_code
_entity_poly.pdbx_strand_id
1 'polypeptide(L)'
;MAYLLTFGIVTALFLASISLYRYGNIPRQHILVTLSVLTAWCFSFLIVFTIPLDVTSTLYRQCVEEHRPTPAPTLNATTAANVTPSPPPQCQEPWGMVPASVFPNLWRIIYWSSQFLTWLIMPLMQSYLKAGDFTVKGKLKSALIENAIYYGSYLFICGVLLIYIAVKGESLDWQKLKAIASSASNTWGLFLLILLLGYALVEVPRSLWNNAKPGFALQYAYFKAAKLSTEKAEAEEHVDDILESLQGLSRVIPNNHELRPCLETIMRKVPIELQERASRNFARTGGSGMGATSSTILPSEKALVRIHKQVIKSLQTLQRTEALWSVQVQTVLHLEDVARNIHSSERRFKSEFPRQRTQLERMCYSATVQWYWECLLRAPFLKTMCILTATMSAMVVWSELTFFSRHPVLSIFANVIYVAKESYDFFTIEVFSMIMGHMDVIGIISNGFNIYFPMCMLAFCLATWFSLGSRALNALGFQQFLQNETIATELVQEGKDLIAREKRRRQRAEEAMARRRDFNRPDQVLGSDYLSKYRSGGGGGGAGGALASNRTPADGLLRDGEGSFDYAAVASSSALGVPRSLSEEINDRFGVSTQVQVGFRDPDYEAEQADGRIVGPPPRGLFDDV
;
A
#
# COMPACT_ATOMS: atom_id res chain seq x y z
N MET A 1 -22.10 -21.18 -26.30
CA MET A 1 -21.88 -21.73 -24.94
C MET A 1 -21.96 -20.59 -23.93
N ALA A 2 -23.16 -20.28 -23.42
CA ALA A 2 -23.43 -19.13 -22.53
C ALA A 2 -22.71 -19.13 -21.16
N TYR A 3 -21.80 -20.09 -20.91
CA TYR A 3 -21.14 -20.31 -19.63
C TYR A 3 -19.83 -19.55 -19.44
N LEU A 4 -19.26 -18.94 -20.48
CA LEU A 4 -18.00 -18.18 -20.37
C LEU A 4 -18.14 -16.93 -19.50
N LEU A 5 -19.23 -16.18 -19.67
CA LEU A 5 -19.51 -15.02 -18.82
C LEU A 5 -19.73 -15.45 -17.35
N THR A 6 -20.49 -16.53 -17.12
CA THR A 6 -20.69 -17.05 -15.76
C THR A 6 -19.40 -17.55 -15.13
N PHE A 7 -18.54 -18.21 -15.92
CA PHE A 7 -17.22 -18.64 -15.49
C PHE A 7 -16.34 -17.44 -15.13
N GLY A 8 -16.36 -16.37 -15.94
CA GLY A 8 -15.66 -15.12 -15.65
C GLY A 8 -16.14 -14.47 -14.36
N ILE A 9 -17.46 -14.43 -14.12
CA ILE A 9 -18.04 -13.89 -12.87
C ILE A 9 -17.61 -14.71 -11.65
N VAL A 10 -17.73 -16.04 -11.71
CA VAL A 10 -17.33 -16.92 -10.60
C VAL A 10 -15.84 -16.81 -10.32
N THR A 11 -15.02 -16.77 -11.37
CA THR A 11 -13.56 -16.60 -11.26
C THR A 11 -13.20 -15.25 -10.66
N ALA A 12 -13.82 -14.16 -11.11
CA ALA A 12 -13.60 -12.82 -10.56
C ALA A 12 -13.98 -12.73 -9.07
N LEU A 13 -15.12 -13.33 -8.69
CA LEU A 13 -15.57 -13.38 -7.29
C LEU A 13 -14.63 -14.22 -6.42
N PHE A 14 -14.13 -15.35 -6.93
CA PHE A 14 -13.15 -16.18 -6.26
C PHE A 14 -11.82 -15.45 -6.05
N LEU A 15 -11.30 -14.79 -7.08
CA LEU A 15 -10.08 -13.99 -7.02
C LEU A 15 -10.22 -12.81 -6.04
N ALA A 16 -11.36 -12.11 -6.07
CA ALA A 16 -11.65 -11.03 -5.13
C ALA A 16 -11.72 -11.55 -3.69
N SER A 17 -12.36 -12.69 -3.46
CA SER A 17 -12.50 -13.32 -2.14
C SER A 17 -11.15 -13.78 -1.58
N ILE A 18 -10.30 -14.41 -2.39
CA ILE A 18 -8.94 -14.80 -1.98
C ILE A 18 -8.11 -13.57 -1.64
N SER A 19 -8.19 -12.54 -2.47
CA SER A 19 -7.49 -11.28 -2.21
C SER A 19 -7.94 -10.69 -0.88
N LEU A 20 -9.25 -10.69 -0.60
CA LEU A 20 -9.80 -10.13 0.63
C LEU A 20 -9.40 -10.95 1.86
N TYR A 21 -9.35 -12.27 1.74
CA TYR A 21 -8.83 -13.15 2.79
C TYR A 21 -7.34 -12.92 3.05
N ARG A 22 -6.55 -12.63 2.01
CA ARG A 22 -5.11 -12.42 2.13
C ARG A 22 -4.74 -11.07 2.75
N TYR A 23 -5.46 -10.01 2.38
CA TYR A 23 -5.14 -8.64 2.78
C TYR A 23 -6.03 -8.10 3.91
N GLY A 24 -7.17 -8.72 4.16
CA GLY A 24 -8.13 -8.31 5.19
C GLY A 24 -8.20 -9.26 6.38
N ASN A 25 -8.73 -8.77 7.50
CA ASN A 25 -9.05 -9.56 8.67
C ASN A 25 -10.58 -9.71 8.80
N ILE A 26 -11.14 -10.58 7.94
CA ILE A 26 -12.60 -10.78 7.80
C ILE A 26 -13.35 -10.90 9.14
N PRO A 27 -12.91 -11.69 10.14
CA PRO A 27 -13.68 -11.85 11.38
C PRO A 27 -13.72 -10.60 12.27
N ARG A 28 -12.85 -9.61 12.03
CA ARG A 28 -12.86 -8.34 12.77
C ARG A 28 -13.51 -7.20 11.99
N GLN A 29 -13.55 -7.30 10.66
CA GLN A 29 -14.03 -6.19 9.82
C GLN A 29 -15.54 -6.04 9.83
N HIS A 30 -16.00 -4.79 9.76
CA HIS A 30 -17.42 -4.51 9.61
C HIS A 30 -17.93 -4.95 8.22
N ILE A 31 -19.14 -5.51 8.16
CA ILE A 31 -19.69 -6.12 6.94
C ILE A 31 -19.75 -5.14 5.75
N LEU A 32 -20.01 -3.85 6.02
CA LEU A 32 -20.02 -2.82 4.97
C LEU A 32 -18.65 -2.66 4.30
N VAL A 33 -17.55 -2.78 5.05
CA VAL A 33 -16.19 -2.72 4.50
C VAL A 33 -15.94 -3.92 3.60
N THR A 34 -16.26 -5.11 4.12
CA THR A 34 -16.10 -6.38 3.40
C THR A 34 -16.88 -6.37 2.09
N LEU A 35 -18.15 -5.99 2.10
CA LEU A 35 -18.99 -5.94 0.90
C LEU A 35 -18.50 -4.88 -0.09
N SER A 36 -18.12 -3.69 0.39
CA SER A 36 -17.63 -2.60 -0.46
C SER A 36 -16.34 -2.97 -1.18
N VAL A 37 -15.36 -3.50 -0.45
CA VAL A 37 -14.06 -3.91 -1.02
C VAL A 37 -14.22 -5.13 -1.93
N LEU A 38 -15.02 -6.13 -1.53
CA LEU A 38 -15.30 -7.30 -2.36
C LEU A 38 -15.94 -6.88 -3.69
N THR A 39 -16.91 -5.97 -3.66
CA THR A 39 -17.57 -5.45 -4.87
C THR A 39 -16.59 -4.70 -5.75
N ALA A 40 -15.74 -3.84 -5.17
CA ALA A 40 -14.71 -3.10 -5.90
C ALA A 40 -13.79 -4.05 -6.68
N TRP A 41 -13.21 -5.03 -5.97
CA TRP A 41 -12.24 -5.95 -6.55
C TRP A 41 -12.88 -6.93 -7.51
N CYS A 42 -14.11 -7.37 -7.23
CA CYS A 42 -14.86 -8.22 -8.14
C CYS A 42 -15.08 -7.51 -9.49
N PHE A 43 -15.45 -6.23 -9.50
CA PHE A 43 -15.58 -5.48 -10.76
C PHE A 43 -14.24 -5.32 -11.48
N SER A 44 -13.16 -5.01 -10.77
CA SER A 44 -11.83 -4.89 -11.38
C SER A 44 -11.40 -6.18 -12.07
N PHE A 45 -11.58 -7.34 -11.42
CA PHE A 45 -11.26 -8.64 -12.03
C PHE A 45 -12.24 -9.01 -13.15
N LEU A 46 -13.52 -8.70 -12.98
CA LEU A 46 -14.55 -9.03 -13.97
C LEU A 46 -14.32 -8.33 -15.31
N ILE A 47 -13.87 -7.07 -15.29
CA ILE A 47 -13.62 -6.26 -16.51
C ILE A 47 -12.64 -6.97 -17.46
N VAL A 48 -11.62 -7.65 -16.92
CA VAL A 48 -10.63 -8.41 -17.70
C VAL A 48 -11.27 -9.52 -18.53
N PHE A 49 -12.32 -10.16 -18.00
CA PHE A 49 -13.05 -11.21 -18.70
C PHE A 49 -14.19 -10.67 -19.58
N THR A 50 -14.84 -9.57 -19.19
CA THR A 50 -16.02 -9.07 -19.92
C THR A 50 -15.67 -8.31 -21.18
N ILE A 51 -14.54 -7.59 -21.23
CA ILE A 51 -14.13 -6.83 -22.41
C ILE A 51 -13.99 -7.74 -23.64
N PRO A 52 -13.21 -8.84 -23.62
CA PRO A 52 -13.06 -9.72 -24.79
C PRO A 52 -14.38 -10.34 -25.27
N LEU A 53 -15.24 -10.71 -24.31
CA LEU A 53 -16.56 -11.30 -24.59
C LEU A 53 -17.51 -10.28 -25.25
N ASP A 54 -17.47 -9.02 -24.81
CA ASP A 54 -18.30 -7.95 -25.39
C ASP A 54 -17.85 -7.60 -26.82
N VAL A 55 -16.53 -7.53 -27.04
CA VAL A 55 -15.94 -7.27 -28.35
C VAL A 55 -16.29 -8.35 -29.36
N THR A 56 -16.06 -9.62 -29.01
CA THR A 56 -16.38 -10.74 -29.89
C THR A 56 -17.88 -10.83 -30.19
N SER A 57 -18.74 -10.59 -29.19
CA SER A 57 -20.20 -10.46 -29.38
C SER A 57 -20.57 -9.31 -30.32
N THR A 58 -19.89 -8.17 -30.21
CA THR A 58 -20.15 -6.98 -31.05
C THR A 58 -19.71 -7.21 -32.49
N LEU A 59 -18.51 -7.77 -32.71
CA LEU A 59 -17.99 -8.12 -34.03
C LEU A 59 -18.90 -9.14 -34.74
N TYR A 60 -19.38 -10.14 -33.99
CA TYR A 60 -20.35 -11.11 -34.51
C TYR A 60 -21.65 -10.44 -34.96
N ARG A 61 -22.21 -9.53 -34.15
CA ARG A 61 -23.45 -8.81 -34.52
C ARG A 61 -23.27 -7.90 -35.74
N GLN A 62 -22.13 -7.22 -35.84
CA GLN A 62 -21.78 -6.44 -37.03
C GLN A 62 -21.70 -7.32 -38.28
N CYS A 63 -21.07 -8.50 -38.18
CA CYS A 63 -21.03 -9.47 -39.27
C CYS A 63 -22.45 -9.88 -39.71
N VAL A 64 -23.34 -10.17 -38.75
CA VAL A 64 -24.74 -10.55 -39.04
C VAL A 64 -25.54 -9.41 -39.67
N GLU A 65 -25.34 -8.16 -39.24
CA GLU A 65 -26.01 -7.00 -39.82
C GLU A 65 -25.54 -6.69 -41.23
N GLU A 66 -24.24 -6.77 -41.51
CA GLU A 66 -23.64 -6.53 -42.82
C GLU A 66 -24.11 -7.57 -43.86
N HIS A 67 -24.33 -8.81 -43.42
CA HIS A 67 -24.78 -9.91 -44.26
C HIS A 67 -26.30 -10.13 -44.22
N ARG A 68 -27.06 -9.23 -43.59
CA ARG A 68 -28.51 -9.32 -43.59
C ARG A 68 -29.02 -9.03 -45.00
N PRO A 69 -29.76 -9.94 -45.65
CA PRO A 69 -30.30 -9.67 -46.98
C PRO A 69 -31.20 -8.44 -46.91
N THR A 70 -30.83 -7.40 -47.66
CA THR A 70 -31.72 -6.27 -47.91
C THR A 70 -32.96 -6.78 -48.65
N PRO A 71 -34.18 -6.40 -48.25
CA PRO A 71 -35.35 -6.70 -49.06
C PRO A 71 -35.15 -6.04 -50.44
N ALA A 72 -35.04 -6.87 -51.48
CA ALA A 72 -34.93 -6.37 -52.84
C ALA A 72 -36.08 -5.40 -53.12
N PRO A 73 -35.84 -4.22 -53.74
CA PRO A 73 -36.94 -3.46 -54.29
C PRO A 73 -37.64 -4.38 -55.30
N THR A 74 -38.97 -4.49 -55.19
CA THR A 74 -39.82 -5.21 -56.14
C THR A 74 -39.58 -4.66 -57.54
N LEU A 75 -38.67 -5.28 -58.28
CA LEU A 75 -38.42 -5.06 -59.69
C LEU A 75 -38.73 -6.38 -60.40
N ASN A 76 -39.70 -6.26 -61.30
CA ASN A 76 -40.39 -7.36 -61.95
C ASN A 76 -39.43 -8.40 -62.52
N ALA A 77 -39.79 -9.65 -62.27
CA ALA A 77 -39.16 -10.83 -62.82
C ALA A 77 -39.08 -10.74 -64.35
N THR A 78 -37.85 -10.72 -64.87
CA THR A 78 -37.45 -11.42 -66.10
C THR A 78 -35.95 -11.19 -66.32
N THR A 79 -35.13 -12.09 -65.79
CA THR A 79 -33.91 -12.65 -66.43
C THR A 79 -33.17 -13.45 -65.36
N ALA A 80 -33.37 -14.77 -65.38
CA ALA A 80 -32.61 -15.70 -64.59
C ALA A 80 -31.18 -15.79 -65.17
N ALA A 81 -30.28 -14.98 -64.64
CA ALA A 81 -28.85 -15.21 -64.79
C ALA A 81 -28.43 -16.22 -63.71
N ASN A 82 -27.99 -17.40 -64.13
CA ASN A 82 -27.32 -18.41 -63.30
C ASN A 82 -26.00 -17.84 -62.75
N VAL A 83 -26.09 -17.05 -61.69
CA VAL A 83 -24.97 -16.79 -60.79
C VAL A 83 -25.03 -17.91 -59.76
N THR A 84 -24.06 -18.83 -59.81
CA THR A 84 -23.82 -19.77 -58.71
C THR A 84 -23.73 -18.98 -57.41
N PRO A 85 -24.58 -19.23 -56.40
CA PRO A 85 -24.48 -18.51 -55.15
C PRO A 85 -23.16 -18.92 -54.51
N SER A 86 -22.21 -17.99 -54.42
CA SER A 86 -21.12 -18.12 -53.46
C SER A 86 -21.76 -18.47 -52.10
N PRO A 87 -21.25 -19.46 -51.35
CA PRO A 87 -21.80 -19.75 -50.03
C PRO A 87 -21.81 -18.46 -49.22
N PRO A 88 -22.91 -18.11 -48.53
CA PRO A 88 -22.92 -16.91 -47.69
C PRO A 88 -21.77 -17.05 -46.69
N PRO A 89 -20.95 -16.00 -46.47
CA PRO A 89 -19.91 -16.04 -45.46
C PRO A 89 -20.60 -16.36 -44.12
N GLN A 90 -20.23 -17.50 -43.55
CA GLN A 90 -20.83 -17.99 -42.32
C GLN A 90 -20.23 -17.19 -41.16
N CYS A 91 -20.94 -16.17 -40.69
CA CYS A 91 -20.64 -15.56 -39.41
C CYS A 91 -20.78 -16.66 -38.34
N GLN A 92 -19.65 -17.21 -37.87
CA GLN A 92 -19.65 -18.24 -36.83
C GLN A 92 -19.94 -17.60 -35.46
N GLU A 93 -20.88 -18.19 -34.72
CA GLU A 93 -21.23 -17.69 -33.39
C GLU A 93 -20.06 -17.86 -32.40
N PRO A 94 -19.62 -16.79 -31.71
CA PRO A 94 -18.56 -16.90 -30.72
C PRO A 94 -19.03 -17.70 -29.51
N TRP A 95 -18.13 -18.43 -28.86
CA TRP A 95 -18.50 -19.34 -27.78
C TRP A 95 -19.19 -18.63 -26.63
N GLY A 96 -18.77 -17.40 -26.33
CA GLY A 96 -19.29 -16.56 -25.26
C GLY A 96 -20.47 -15.67 -25.63
N MET A 97 -21.22 -15.97 -26.71
CA MET A 97 -22.36 -15.14 -27.11
C MET A 97 -23.43 -15.05 -26.02
N VAL A 98 -23.90 -13.83 -25.76
CA VAL A 98 -24.89 -13.50 -24.73
C VAL A 98 -25.98 -12.60 -25.34
N PRO A 99 -27.24 -12.62 -24.83
CA PRO A 99 -28.30 -11.74 -25.32
C PRO A 99 -27.94 -10.25 -25.35
N ALA A 100 -28.58 -9.51 -26.26
CA ALA A 100 -28.25 -8.12 -26.55
C ALA A 100 -28.34 -7.15 -25.37
N SER A 101 -29.18 -7.45 -24.40
CA SER A 101 -29.37 -6.63 -23.22
C SER A 101 -28.31 -6.83 -22.13
N VAL A 102 -27.55 -7.94 -22.14
CA VAL A 102 -26.74 -8.31 -20.98
C VAL A 102 -25.51 -7.42 -20.81
N PHE A 103 -24.67 -7.24 -21.84
CA PHE A 103 -23.49 -6.35 -21.74
C PHE A 103 -23.87 -4.88 -21.44
N PRO A 104 -24.87 -4.26 -22.11
CA PRO A 104 -25.29 -2.91 -21.77
C PRO A 104 -25.78 -2.76 -20.32
N ASN A 105 -26.54 -3.74 -19.81
CA ASN A 105 -26.99 -3.72 -18.42
C ASN A 105 -25.83 -3.95 -17.44
N LEU A 106 -24.92 -4.88 -17.76
CA LEU A 106 -23.74 -5.18 -16.95
C LEU A 106 -22.83 -3.96 -16.84
N TRP A 107 -22.51 -3.29 -17.95
CA TRP A 107 -21.72 -2.07 -17.95
C TRP A 107 -22.40 -0.93 -17.19
N ARG A 108 -23.72 -0.82 -17.27
CA ARG A 108 -24.48 0.16 -16.47
C ARG A 108 -24.35 -0.10 -14.98
N ILE A 109 -24.44 -1.35 -14.55
CA ILE A 109 -24.23 -1.75 -13.15
C ILE A 109 -22.80 -1.43 -12.72
N ILE A 110 -21.80 -1.94 -13.45
CA ILE A 110 -20.38 -1.73 -13.15
C ILE A 110 -20.08 -0.23 -13.06
N TYR A 111 -20.53 0.57 -14.04
CA TYR A 111 -20.30 2.00 -14.07
C TYR A 111 -20.89 2.71 -12.84
N TRP A 112 -22.20 2.61 -12.60
CA TRP A 112 -22.83 3.37 -11.51
C TRP A 112 -22.40 2.88 -10.13
N SER A 113 -22.25 1.57 -9.94
CA SER A 113 -21.76 1.03 -8.68
C SER A 113 -20.31 1.44 -8.42
N SER A 114 -19.44 1.47 -9.44
CA SER A 114 -18.05 1.93 -9.30
C SER A 114 -17.98 3.43 -9.02
N GLN A 115 -18.82 4.25 -9.65
CA GLN A 115 -18.90 5.69 -9.38
C GLN A 115 -19.34 5.96 -7.93
N PHE A 116 -20.38 5.27 -7.46
CA PHE A 116 -20.85 5.38 -6.08
C PHE A 116 -19.78 4.94 -5.06
N LEU A 117 -19.11 3.83 -5.35
CA LEU A 117 -18.06 3.31 -4.48
C LEU A 117 -16.85 4.25 -4.40
N THR A 118 -16.42 4.78 -5.54
CA THR A 118 -15.23 5.63 -5.67
C THR A 118 -15.42 7.02 -5.09
N TRP A 119 -16.58 7.65 -5.34
CA TRP A 119 -16.82 9.05 -4.98
C TRP A 119 -17.59 9.25 -3.69
N LEU A 120 -18.22 8.20 -3.14
CA LEU A 120 -18.96 8.31 -1.87
C LEU A 120 -18.44 7.34 -0.81
N ILE A 121 -18.54 6.03 -1.05
CA ILE A 121 -18.32 5.04 0.01
C ILE A 121 -16.86 4.98 0.46
N MET A 122 -15.91 4.84 -0.46
CA MET A 122 -14.49 4.69 -0.12
C MET A 122 -13.91 5.95 0.57
N PRO A 123 -14.15 7.18 0.09
CA PRO A 123 -13.69 8.39 0.77
C PRO A 123 -14.36 8.60 2.13
N LEU A 124 -15.67 8.32 2.25
CA LEU A 124 -16.38 8.43 3.52
C LEU A 124 -15.83 7.44 4.56
N MET A 125 -15.57 6.20 4.15
CA MET A 125 -14.98 5.17 5.00
C MET A 125 -13.58 5.57 5.47
N GLN A 126 -12.73 6.10 4.58
CA GLN A 126 -11.39 6.57 4.94
C GLN A 126 -11.41 7.72 5.95
N SER A 127 -12.30 8.71 5.76
CA SER A 127 -12.40 9.85 6.69
C SER A 127 -13.03 9.45 8.02
N TYR A 128 -13.99 8.51 8.02
CA TYR A 128 -14.59 7.97 9.24
C TYR A 128 -13.55 7.28 10.13
N LEU A 129 -12.67 6.47 9.54
CA LEU A 129 -11.61 5.76 10.27
C LEU A 129 -10.57 6.71 10.88
N LYS A 130 -10.39 7.88 10.29
CA LYS A 130 -9.47 8.92 10.75
C LYS A 130 -10.13 9.95 11.67
N ALA A 131 -11.43 9.86 11.92
CA ALA A 131 -12.14 10.79 12.80
C ALA A 131 -11.83 10.51 14.28
N GLY A 132 -11.56 11.58 15.04
CA GLY A 132 -11.25 11.50 16.48
C GLY A 132 -12.49 11.59 17.39
N ASP A 133 -13.68 11.74 16.83
CA ASP A 133 -14.91 11.84 17.62
C ASP A 133 -15.21 10.53 18.35
N PHE A 134 -15.78 10.62 19.55
CA PHE A 134 -16.09 9.44 20.37
C PHE A 134 -17.43 8.79 20.00
N THR A 135 -18.34 9.53 19.34
CA THR A 135 -19.67 9.03 18.98
C THR A 135 -19.75 8.68 17.49
N VAL A 136 -20.58 7.69 17.12
CA VAL A 136 -20.79 7.30 15.71
C VAL A 136 -21.32 8.47 14.87
N LYS A 137 -22.27 9.24 15.43
CA LYS A 137 -22.83 10.43 14.78
C LYS A 137 -21.76 11.52 14.60
N GLY A 138 -20.91 11.73 15.61
CA GLY A 138 -19.77 12.66 15.53
C GLY A 138 -18.80 12.25 14.43
N LYS A 139 -18.37 10.98 14.42
CA LYS A 139 -17.45 10.45 13.40
C LYS A 139 -18.01 10.59 11.99
N LEU A 140 -19.29 10.26 11.79
CA LEU A 140 -19.95 10.40 10.49
C LEU A 140 -20.07 11.87 10.07
N LYS A 141 -20.43 12.76 10.99
CA LYS A 141 -20.50 14.22 10.74
C LYS A 141 -19.12 14.75 10.34
N SER A 142 -18.08 14.42 11.08
CA SER A 142 -16.70 14.85 10.77
C SER A 142 -16.21 14.28 9.45
N ALA A 143 -16.50 13.00 9.16
CA ALA A 143 -16.17 12.39 7.88
C ALA A 143 -16.90 13.05 6.70
N LEU A 144 -18.17 13.43 6.87
CA LEU A 144 -18.93 14.16 5.87
C LEU A 144 -18.40 15.57 5.67
N ILE A 145 -18.06 16.29 6.75
CA ILE A 145 -17.51 17.65 6.67
C ILE A 145 -16.15 17.63 5.95
N GLU A 146 -15.25 16.71 6.30
CA GLU A 146 -13.94 16.59 5.64
C GLU A 146 -14.07 16.34 4.13
N ASN A 147 -14.97 15.42 3.75
CA ASN A 147 -15.24 15.15 2.34
C ASN A 147 -15.96 16.33 1.66
N ALA A 148 -16.88 17.02 2.35
CA ALA A 148 -17.59 18.18 1.82
C ALA A 148 -16.64 19.37 1.58
N ILE A 149 -15.62 19.56 2.42
CA ILE A 149 -14.58 20.58 2.20
C ILE A 149 -13.78 20.22 0.94
N TYR A 150 -13.35 18.96 0.81
CA TYR A 150 -12.60 18.49 -0.34
C TYR A 150 -13.41 18.65 -1.63
N TYR A 151 -14.61 18.08 -1.71
CA TYR A 151 -15.49 18.20 -2.89
C TYR A 151 -15.98 19.62 -3.13
N GLY A 152 -16.22 20.39 -2.06
CA GLY A 152 -16.59 21.81 -2.15
C GLY A 152 -15.51 22.63 -2.82
N SER A 153 -14.22 22.35 -2.54
CA SER A 153 -13.11 23.03 -3.23
C SER A 153 -13.08 22.73 -4.74
N TYR A 154 -13.32 21.48 -5.15
CA TYR A 154 -13.45 21.14 -6.58
C TYR A 154 -14.69 21.76 -7.22
N LEU A 155 -15.81 21.79 -6.50
CA LEU A 155 -17.05 22.39 -6.98
C LEU A 155 -16.89 23.90 -7.17
N PHE A 156 -16.15 24.57 -6.29
CA PHE A 156 -15.80 25.99 -6.44
C PHE A 156 -15.00 26.24 -7.72
N ILE A 157 -13.94 25.46 -7.96
CA ILE A 157 -13.13 25.56 -9.19
C ILE A 157 -14.01 25.29 -10.43
N CYS A 158 -14.85 24.25 -10.39
CA CYS A 158 -15.78 23.91 -11.46
C CYS A 158 -16.79 25.05 -11.70
N GLY A 159 -17.30 25.67 -10.63
CA GLY A 159 -18.20 26.82 -10.71
C GLY A 159 -17.58 28.01 -11.43
N VAL A 160 -16.32 28.35 -11.11
CA VAL A 160 -15.57 29.41 -11.82
C VAL A 160 -15.42 29.09 -13.31
N LEU A 161 -15.12 27.84 -13.66
CA LEU A 161 -15.01 27.41 -15.06
C LEU A 161 -16.36 27.45 -15.79
N LEU A 162 -17.46 27.06 -15.13
CA LEU A 162 -18.80 27.13 -15.70
C LEU A 162 -19.25 28.58 -15.91
N ILE A 163 -18.93 29.50 -14.98
CA ILE A 163 -19.17 30.94 -15.16
C ILE A 163 -18.40 31.46 -16.36
N TYR A 164 -17.12 31.07 -16.52
CA TYR A 164 -16.34 31.43 -17.70
C TYR A 164 -16.99 30.96 -19.02
N ILE A 165 -17.50 29.72 -19.06
CA ILE A 165 -18.19 29.17 -20.24
C ILE A 165 -19.52 29.90 -20.50
N ALA A 166 -20.29 30.19 -19.44
CA ALA A 166 -21.54 30.93 -19.55
C ALA A 166 -21.33 32.36 -20.08
N VAL A 167 -20.29 33.05 -19.61
CA VAL A 167 -19.90 34.40 -20.08
C VAL A 167 -19.47 34.38 -21.55
N LYS A 168 -18.91 33.26 -22.03
CA LYS A 168 -18.62 33.06 -23.46
C LYS A 168 -19.86 32.82 -24.34
N GLY A 169 -21.07 32.82 -23.77
CA GLY A 169 -22.32 32.81 -24.52
C GLY A 169 -22.91 31.42 -24.80
N GLU A 170 -22.41 30.36 -24.15
CA GLU A 170 -23.01 29.02 -24.27
C GLU A 170 -24.16 28.80 -23.26
N SER A 171 -25.29 28.28 -23.74
CA SER A 171 -26.38 27.85 -22.86
C SER A 171 -25.99 26.60 -22.08
N LEU A 172 -25.94 26.72 -20.76
CA LEU A 172 -25.68 25.61 -19.83
C LEU A 172 -26.99 24.88 -19.53
N ASP A 173 -27.27 23.83 -20.29
CA ASP A 173 -28.40 22.92 -20.02
C ASP A 173 -28.00 21.76 -19.10
N TRP A 174 -28.96 21.15 -18.40
CA TRP A 174 -28.73 19.99 -17.52
C TRP A 174 -28.09 18.82 -18.28
N GLN A 175 -28.46 18.60 -19.54
CA GLN A 175 -27.86 17.56 -20.36
C GLN A 175 -26.37 17.83 -20.64
N LYS A 176 -26.01 19.10 -20.93
CA LYS A 176 -24.62 19.51 -21.13
C LYS A 176 -23.82 19.43 -19.84
N LEU A 177 -24.40 19.85 -18.71
CA LEU A 177 -23.75 19.74 -17.40
C LEU A 177 -23.49 18.27 -17.02
N LYS A 178 -24.46 17.39 -17.25
CA LYS A 178 -24.30 15.94 -17.08
C LYS A 178 -23.19 15.39 -17.99
N ALA A 179 -23.15 15.81 -19.25
CA ALA A 179 -22.12 15.41 -20.19
C ALA A 179 -20.72 15.87 -19.74
N ILE A 180 -20.58 17.13 -19.31
CA ILE A 180 -19.33 17.69 -18.77
C ILE A 180 -18.88 16.91 -17.52
N ALA A 181 -19.77 16.66 -16.57
CA ALA A 181 -19.45 15.91 -15.35
C ALA A 181 -19.00 14.48 -15.66
N SER A 182 -19.68 13.79 -16.59
CA SER A 182 -19.28 12.45 -17.02
C SER A 182 -17.93 12.44 -17.74
N SER A 183 -17.68 13.43 -18.61
CA SER A 183 -16.41 13.59 -19.33
C SER A 183 -15.25 13.89 -18.39
N ALA A 184 -15.47 14.76 -17.40
CA ALA A 184 -14.47 15.10 -16.38
C ALA A 184 -14.08 13.89 -15.52
N SER A 185 -15.05 13.09 -15.07
CA SER A 185 -14.81 11.85 -14.32
C SER A 185 -13.99 10.85 -15.14
N ASN A 186 -14.35 10.66 -16.42
CA ASN A 186 -13.59 9.78 -17.32
C ASN A 186 -12.19 10.31 -17.61
N THR A 187 -12.02 11.63 -17.76
CA THR A 187 -10.73 12.27 -17.98
C THR A 187 -9.79 12.08 -16.79
N TRP A 188 -10.30 12.13 -15.56
CA TRP A 188 -9.52 11.81 -14.36
C TRP A 188 -9.01 10.37 -14.38
N GLY A 189 -9.87 9.41 -14.74
CA GLY A 189 -9.48 8.00 -14.90
C GLY A 189 -8.41 7.81 -15.97
N LEU A 190 -8.58 8.44 -17.14
CA LEU A 190 -7.60 8.39 -18.24
C LEU A 190 -6.27 9.05 -17.86
N PHE A 191 -6.30 10.18 -17.15
CA PHE A 191 -5.11 10.83 -16.64
C PHE A 191 -4.33 9.91 -15.68
N LEU A 192 -5.01 9.30 -14.71
CA LEU A 192 -4.40 8.33 -13.82
C LEU A 192 -3.85 7.12 -14.58
N LEU A 193 -4.56 6.64 -15.61
CA LEU A 193 -4.10 5.55 -16.45
C LEU A 193 -2.80 5.92 -17.18
N ILE A 194 -2.72 7.10 -17.81
CA ILE A 194 -1.49 7.56 -18.48
C ILE A 194 -0.31 7.60 -17.51
N LEU A 195 -0.51 8.15 -16.31
CA LEU A 195 0.54 8.25 -15.30
C LEU A 195 1.00 6.89 -14.80
N LEU A 196 0.06 6.04 -14.37
CA LEU A 196 0.37 4.75 -13.76
C LEU A 196 0.91 3.76 -14.79
N LEU A 197 0.30 3.71 -15.98
CA LEU A 197 0.75 2.85 -17.07
C LEU A 197 2.12 3.32 -17.59
N GLY A 198 2.30 4.62 -17.83
CA GLY A 198 3.58 5.17 -18.29
C GLY A 198 4.76 4.85 -17.37
N TYR A 199 4.54 4.92 -16.05
CA TYR A 199 5.52 4.47 -15.05
C TYR A 199 5.77 2.96 -15.12
N ALA A 200 4.69 2.15 -15.14
CA ALA A 200 4.78 0.69 -15.12
C ALA A 200 5.47 0.11 -16.37
N LEU A 201 5.22 0.68 -17.56
CA LEU A 201 5.82 0.22 -18.81
C LEU A 201 7.36 0.28 -18.79
N VAL A 202 7.93 1.20 -18.01
CA VAL A 202 9.38 1.38 -17.85
C VAL A 202 9.92 0.65 -16.62
N GLU A 203 9.28 0.83 -15.46
CA GLU A 203 9.80 0.36 -14.18
C GLU A 203 9.61 -1.14 -13.97
N VAL A 204 8.59 -1.77 -14.56
CA VAL A 204 8.40 -3.23 -14.42
C VAL A 204 9.56 -4.02 -15.05
N PRO A 205 9.93 -3.81 -16.34
CA PRO A 205 11.09 -4.50 -16.91
C PRO A 205 12.40 -4.14 -16.19
N ARG A 206 12.61 -2.86 -15.86
CA ARG A 206 13.80 -2.38 -15.12
C ARG A 206 13.94 -3.07 -13.77
N SER A 207 12.85 -3.15 -13.01
CA SER A 207 12.80 -3.83 -11.72
C SER A 207 13.07 -5.32 -11.84
N LEU A 208 12.50 -6.00 -12.84
CA LEU A 208 12.76 -7.43 -13.08
C LEU A 208 14.25 -7.70 -13.38
N TRP A 209 14.86 -6.87 -14.23
CA TRP A 209 16.29 -6.98 -14.55
C TRP A 209 17.19 -6.75 -13.34
N ASN A 210 16.89 -5.74 -12.55
CA ASN A 210 17.65 -5.38 -11.36
C ASN A 210 17.51 -6.45 -10.26
N ASN A 211 16.32 -6.98 -10.05
CA ASN A 211 16.06 -8.08 -9.10
C ASN A 211 16.68 -9.41 -9.54
N ALA A 212 16.95 -9.59 -10.85
CA ALA A 212 17.67 -10.77 -11.34
C ALA A 212 19.17 -10.76 -11.02
N LYS A 213 19.74 -9.61 -10.64
CA LYS A 213 21.15 -9.47 -10.24
C LYS A 213 21.27 -9.60 -8.71
N PRO A 214 21.78 -10.73 -8.19
CA PRO A 214 21.75 -10.99 -6.74
C PRO A 214 22.55 -9.97 -5.92
N GLY A 215 23.72 -9.54 -6.41
CA GLY A 215 24.54 -8.54 -5.73
C GLY A 215 23.87 -7.15 -5.65
N PHE A 216 23.25 -6.70 -6.74
CA PHE A 216 22.51 -5.44 -6.76
C PHE A 216 21.28 -5.51 -5.85
N ALA A 217 20.49 -6.58 -5.95
CA ALA A 217 19.28 -6.76 -5.13
C ALA A 217 19.59 -6.73 -3.63
N LEU A 218 20.69 -7.35 -3.21
CA LEU A 218 21.13 -7.34 -1.81
C LEU A 218 21.59 -5.94 -1.36
N GLN A 219 22.42 -5.26 -2.15
CA GLN A 219 22.86 -3.88 -1.83
C GLN A 219 21.67 -2.91 -1.76
N TYR A 220 20.74 -2.99 -2.71
CA TYR A 220 19.52 -2.19 -2.71
C TYR A 220 18.63 -2.51 -1.49
N ALA A 221 18.58 -3.77 -1.04
CA ALA A 221 17.83 -4.16 0.14
C ALA A 221 18.41 -3.56 1.44
N TYR A 222 19.75 -3.47 1.57
CA TYR A 222 20.38 -2.76 2.70
C TYR A 222 20.11 -1.27 2.65
N PHE A 223 20.26 -0.65 1.48
CA PHE A 223 19.94 0.75 1.27
C PHE A 223 18.50 1.07 1.68
N LYS A 224 17.54 0.26 1.23
CA LYS A 224 16.12 0.40 1.59
C LYS A 224 15.87 0.15 3.08
N ALA A 225 16.64 -0.74 3.71
CA ALA A 225 16.56 -0.95 5.16
C ALA A 225 16.96 0.33 5.92
N ALA A 226 18.07 0.98 5.56
CA ALA A 226 18.46 2.25 6.19
C ALA A 226 17.35 3.30 6.11
N LYS A 227 16.79 3.53 4.90
CA LYS A 227 15.68 4.47 4.72
C LYS A 227 14.44 4.13 5.56
N LEU A 228 14.00 2.87 5.55
CA LEU A 228 12.86 2.44 6.35
C LEU A 228 13.12 2.54 7.85
N SER A 229 14.37 2.42 8.30
CA SER A 229 14.73 2.59 9.70
C SER A 229 14.58 4.05 10.16
N THR A 230 14.93 5.01 9.30
CA THR A 230 14.73 6.44 9.56
C THR A 230 13.24 6.78 9.62
N GLU A 231 12.46 6.36 8.62
CA GLU A 231 10.99 6.55 8.61
C GLU A 231 10.32 5.92 9.84
N LYS A 232 10.84 4.76 10.29
CA LYS A 232 10.36 4.11 11.51
C LYS A 232 10.73 4.93 12.75
N ALA A 233 11.95 5.43 12.86
CA ALA A 233 12.40 6.23 14.00
C ALA A 233 11.60 7.55 14.11
N GLU A 234 11.36 8.23 12.99
CA GLU A 234 10.52 9.43 12.92
C GLU A 234 9.07 9.14 13.38
N ALA A 235 8.51 7.99 12.98
CA ALA A 235 7.18 7.58 13.42
C ALA A 235 7.13 7.24 14.91
N GLU A 236 8.17 6.61 15.47
CA GLU A 236 8.29 6.32 16.90
C GLU A 236 8.38 7.63 17.73
N GLU A 237 9.20 8.59 17.30
CA GLU A 237 9.35 9.90 17.95
C GLU A 237 8.03 10.68 17.94
N HIS A 238 7.37 10.77 16.79
CA HIS A 238 6.09 11.47 16.67
C HIS A 238 4.98 10.82 17.53
N VAL A 239 5.02 9.50 17.76
CA VAL A 239 4.11 8.84 18.71
C VAL A 239 4.47 9.23 20.14
N ASP A 240 5.75 9.20 20.51
CA ASP A 240 6.21 9.58 21.84
C ASP A 240 5.80 11.03 22.19
N ASP A 241 5.91 11.99 21.26
CA ASP A 241 5.50 13.40 21.44
C ASP A 241 4.00 13.56 21.72
N ILE A 242 3.16 12.83 20.96
CA ILE A 242 1.71 12.85 21.14
C ILE A 242 1.34 12.19 22.47
N LEU A 243 2.01 11.09 22.84
CA LEU A 243 1.76 10.42 24.10
C LEU A 243 2.21 11.25 25.29
N GLU A 244 3.29 12.05 25.19
CA GLU A 244 3.67 13.01 26.22
C GLU A 244 2.57 14.06 26.43
N SER A 245 2.00 14.58 25.34
CA SER A 245 0.85 15.50 25.37
C SER A 245 -0.39 14.86 26.01
N LEU A 246 -0.66 13.57 25.71
CA LEU A 246 -1.75 12.80 26.30
C LEU A 246 -1.55 12.60 27.81
N GLN A 247 -0.32 12.31 28.25
CA GLN A 247 0.01 12.18 29.68
C GLN A 247 -0.14 13.51 30.42
N GLY A 248 0.24 14.63 29.79
CA GLY A 248 0.00 15.98 30.31
C GLY A 248 -1.50 16.22 30.54
N LEU A 249 -2.34 15.93 29.53
CA LEU A 249 -3.79 16.08 29.65
C LEU A 249 -4.40 15.15 30.72
N SER A 250 -3.86 13.93 30.85
CA SER A 250 -4.30 12.97 31.87
C SER A 250 -4.03 13.40 33.30
N ARG A 251 -3.02 14.25 33.54
CA ARG A 251 -2.74 14.82 34.87
C ARG A 251 -3.58 16.05 35.17
N VAL A 252 -3.89 16.85 34.14
CA VAL A 252 -4.70 18.08 34.28
C VAL A 252 -6.17 17.75 34.53
N ILE A 253 -6.71 16.68 33.92
CA ILE A 253 -8.12 16.28 34.06
C ILE A 253 -8.29 15.37 35.29
N PRO A 254 -9.00 15.83 36.36
CA PRO A 254 -9.27 15.00 37.53
C PRO A 254 -10.13 13.77 37.18
N ASN A 255 -10.07 12.73 38.01
CA ASN A 255 -10.81 11.48 37.78
C ASN A 255 -12.34 11.67 37.77
N ASN A 256 -12.87 12.71 38.42
CA ASN A 256 -14.31 12.98 38.51
C ASN A 256 -14.84 13.89 37.38
N HIS A 257 -14.03 14.22 36.38
CA HIS A 257 -14.42 15.14 35.30
C HIS A 257 -15.25 14.43 34.22
N GLU A 258 -16.23 15.12 33.62
CA GLU A 258 -17.11 14.56 32.57
C GLU A 258 -16.35 14.06 31.34
N LEU A 259 -15.20 14.67 31.03
CA LEU A 259 -14.32 14.28 29.92
C LEU A 259 -13.39 13.09 30.22
N ARG A 260 -13.40 12.55 31.45
CA ARG A 260 -12.55 11.43 31.85
C ARG A 260 -12.82 10.13 31.07
N PRO A 261 -14.07 9.71 30.83
CA PRO A 261 -14.34 8.50 30.04
C PRO A 261 -13.81 8.58 28.61
N CYS A 262 -13.85 9.78 28.01
CA CYS A 262 -13.29 10.03 26.69
C CYS A 262 -11.76 9.87 26.70
N LEU A 263 -11.08 10.41 27.72
CA LEU A 263 -9.63 10.23 27.90
C LEU A 263 -9.25 8.77 28.10
N GLU A 264 -9.98 8.04 28.95
CA GLU A 264 -9.76 6.60 29.18
C GLU A 264 -9.95 5.78 27.90
N THR A 265 -10.91 6.18 27.05
CA THR A 265 -11.10 5.57 25.73
C THR A 265 -9.86 5.73 24.85
N ILE A 266 -9.22 6.91 24.87
CA ILE A 266 -7.95 7.12 24.14
C ILE A 266 -6.86 6.24 24.73
N MET A 267 -6.68 6.26 26.05
CA MET A 267 -5.61 5.51 26.72
C MET A 267 -5.72 4.01 26.47
N ARG A 268 -6.94 3.46 26.42
CA ARG A 268 -7.17 2.04 26.11
C ARG A 268 -6.81 1.66 24.68
N LYS A 269 -6.79 2.61 23.73
CA LYS A 269 -6.34 2.34 22.35
C LYS A 269 -4.82 2.28 22.23
N VAL A 270 -4.08 2.84 23.18
CA VAL A 270 -2.62 2.83 23.19
C VAL A 270 -2.11 1.49 23.74
N PRO A 271 -1.17 0.81 23.06
CA PRO A 271 -0.49 -0.37 23.61
C PRO A 271 0.16 -0.09 24.96
N ILE A 272 0.08 -1.05 25.88
CA ILE A 272 0.57 -0.92 27.27
C ILE A 272 2.08 -0.56 27.28
N GLU A 273 2.87 -1.14 26.39
CA GLU A 273 4.31 -0.88 26.27
C GLU A 273 4.62 0.61 25.97
N LEU A 274 3.83 1.22 25.07
CA LEU A 274 3.98 2.62 24.69
C LEU A 274 3.45 3.54 25.80
N GLN A 275 2.39 3.14 26.47
CA GLN A 275 1.84 3.89 27.61
C GLN A 275 2.86 3.97 28.76
N GLU A 276 3.47 2.85 29.14
CA GLU A 276 4.49 2.80 30.19
C GLU A 276 5.75 3.58 29.80
N ARG A 277 6.16 3.52 28.52
CA ARG A 277 7.26 4.33 27.99
C ARG A 277 6.95 5.82 28.10
N ALA A 278 5.76 6.25 27.69
CA ALA A 278 5.33 7.65 27.78
C ALA A 278 5.27 8.14 29.23
N SER A 279 4.72 7.35 30.15
CA SER A 279 4.67 7.71 31.58
C SER A 279 6.08 7.84 32.20
N ARG A 280 7.02 6.96 31.82
CA ARG A 280 8.43 7.06 32.24
C ARG A 280 9.13 8.29 31.67
N ASN A 281 8.94 8.55 30.37
CA ASN A 281 9.51 9.72 29.71
C ASN A 281 9.02 11.02 30.35
N PHE A 282 7.70 11.15 30.54
CA PHE A 282 7.07 12.30 31.18
C PHE A 282 7.58 12.54 32.62
N ALA A 283 7.79 11.45 33.39
CA ALA A 283 8.36 11.55 34.73
C ALA A 283 9.82 12.05 34.71
N ARG A 284 10.59 11.66 33.69
CA ARG A 284 11.98 12.08 33.50
C ARG A 284 12.10 13.54 33.04
N THR A 285 11.19 14.02 32.19
CA THR A 285 11.11 15.43 31.75
C THR A 285 10.50 16.37 32.79
N GLY A 286 10.16 15.87 34.00
CA GLY A 286 9.64 16.69 35.09
C GLY A 286 8.30 17.35 34.81
N GLY A 287 7.55 16.88 33.80
CA GLY A 287 6.35 17.56 33.30
C GLY A 287 6.62 18.91 32.61
N SER A 288 7.89 19.30 32.41
CA SER A 288 8.29 20.51 31.67
C SER A 288 8.34 20.30 30.14
N GLY A 289 8.12 19.08 29.66
CA GLY A 289 7.95 18.78 28.22
C GLY A 289 6.69 19.40 27.61
N MET A 290 5.81 19.98 28.44
CA MET A 290 4.87 21.01 28.01
C MET A 290 5.67 22.30 27.71
N GLY A 291 6.44 22.28 26.62
CA GLY A 291 7.06 23.47 26.06
C GLY A 291 6.03 24.59 25.96
N ALA A 292 6.48 25.81 26.23
CA ALA A 292 5.74 27.06 26.45
C ALA A 292 4.80 27.53 25.30
N THR A 293 4.29 26.65 24.45
CA THR A 293 3.40 26.93 23.32
C THR A 293 1.97 26.43 23.51
N SER A 294 1.66 25.68 24.58
CA SER A 294 0.27 25.22 24.89
C SER A 294 -0.24 25.61 26.28
N SER A 295 0.40 26.58 26.93
CA SER A 295 -0.20 27.26 28.09
C SER A 295 -1.51 27.90 27.65
N THR A 296 -2.62 27.55 28.33
CA THR A 296 -4.02 28.01 28.16
C THR A 296 -4.99 27.14 27.34
N ILE A 297 -4.75 25.83 27.16
CA ILE A 297 -5.85 24.95 26.73
C ILE A 297 -6.67 24.55 27.96
N LEU A 298 -7.77 25.27 28.19
CA LEU A 298 -8.87 24.76 29.02
C LEU A 298 -9.23 23.36 28.49
N PRO A 299 -9.36 22.31 29.33
CA PRO A 299 -9.67 20.96 28.87
C PRO A 299 -11.03 20.96 28.15
N SER A 300 -10.99 21.11 26.83
CA SER A 300 -12.16 21.16 25.95
C SER A 300 -12.32 19.82 25.25
N GLU A 301 -13.56 19.41 25.02
CA GLU A 301 -13.90 18.23 24.22
C GLU A 301 -13.22 18.27 22.84
N LYS A 302 -13.13 19.45 22.20
CA LYS A 302 -12.48 19.63 20.89
C LYS A 302 -10.98 19.30 20.93
N ALA A 303 -10.30 19.65 22.04
CA ALA A 303 -8.89 19.34 22.22
C ALA A 303 -8.68 17.82 22.38
N LEU A 304 -9.58 17.17 23.11
CA LEU A 304 -9.55 15.72 23.32
C LEU A 304 -9.83 14.94 22.02
N VAL A 305 -10.78 15.42 21.21
CA VAL A 305 -11.06 14.88 19.86
C VAL A 305 -9.83 15.04 18.95
N ARG A 306 -9.15 16.19 19.00
CA ARG A 306 -7.92 16.44 18.22
C ARG A 306 -6.78 15.50 18.63
N ILE A 307 -6.54 15.33 19.92
CA ILE A 307 -5.53 14.41 20.45
C ILE A 307 -5.89 12.97 20.07
N HIS A 308 -7.16 12.56 20.21
CA HIS A 308 -7.60 11.23 19.81
C HIS A 308 -7.35 10.97 18.31
N LYS A 309 -7.68 11.93 17.45
CA LYS A 309 -7.38 11.87 16.00
C LYS A 309 -5.88 11.72 15.73
N GLN A 310 -5.05 12.49 16.45
CA GLN A 310 -3.60 12.41 16.33
C GLN A 310 -3.05 11.05 16.77
N VAL A 311 -3.51 10.52 17.91
CA VAL A 311 -3.14 9.19 18.43
C VAL A 311 -3.51 8.09 17.44
N ILE A 312 -4.73 8.11 16.88
CA ILE A 312 -5.16 7.10 15.88
C ILE A 312 -4.21 7.14 14.67
N LYS A 313 -3.96 8.33 14.12
CA LYS A 313 -3.13 8.50 12.92
C LYS A 313 -1.67 8.12 13.18
N SER A 314 -1.09 8.51 14.31
CA SER A 314 0.30 8.22 14.64
C SER A 314 0.52 6.73 14.91
N LEU A 315 -0.39 6.07 15.65
CA LEU A 315 -0.34 4.63 15.88
C LEU A 315 -0.48 3.83 14.58
N GLN A 316 -1.39 4.21 13.68
CA GLN A 316 -1.51 3.56 12.36
C GLN A 316 -0.23 3.72 11.53
N THR A 317 0.41 4.89 11.61
CA THR A 317 1.67 5.17 10.90
C THR A 317 2.81 4.33 11.47
N LEU A 318 2.92 4.24 12.80
CA LEU A 318 3.91 3.41 13.49
C LEU A 318 3.73 1.92 13.15
N GLN A 319 2.50 1.40 13.26
CA GLN A 319 2.23 0.00 12.90
C GLN A 319 2.61 -0.31 11.44
N ARG A 320 2.32 0.63 10.52
CA ARG A 320 2.71 0.51 9.12
C ARG A 320 4.23 0.48 8.96
N THR A 321 4.97 1.41 9.56
CA THR A 321 6.43 1.49 9.41
C THR A 321 7.12 0.29 10.07
N GLU A 322 6.62 -0.19 11.22
CA GLU A 322 7.08 -1.41 11.87
C GLU A 322 6.86 -2.66 11.02
N ALA A 323 5.68 -2.80 10.40
CA ALA A 323 5.38 -3.90 9.51
C ALA A 323 6.28 -3.88 8.26
N LEU A 324 6.46 -2.71 7.64
CA LEU A 324 7.35 -2.51 6.49
C LEU A 324 8.81 -2.85 6.85
N TRP A 325 9.27 -2.39 8.01
CA TRP A 325 10.59 -2.73 8.55
C TRP A 325 10.74 -4.24 8.73
N SER A 326 9.77 -4.91 9.35
CA SER A 326 9.80 -6.36 9.58
C SER A 326 9.90 -7.15 8.26
N VAL A 327 9.09 -6.79 7.27
CA VAL A 327 9.14 -7.39 5.92
C VAL A 327 10.48 -7.12 5.24
N GLN A 328 11.03 -5.92 5.38
CA GLN A 328 12.33 -5.58 4.80
C GLN A 328 13.46 -6.38 5.44
N VAL A 329 13.49 -6.51 6.78
CA VAL A 329 14.46 -7.34 7.50
C VAL A 329 14.40 -8.78 7.03
N GLN A 330 13.19 -9.36 6.90
CA GLN A 330 13.02 -10.71 6.37
C GLN A 330 13.53 -10.84 4.92
N THR A 331 13.29 -9.82 4.10
CA THR A 331 13.78 -9.77 2.71
C THR A 331 15.31 -9.77 2.66
N VAL A 332 15.96 -8.93 3.47
CA VAL A 332 17.43 -8.88 3.55
C VAL A 332 18.00 -10.21 4.03
N LEU A 333 17.46 -10.79 5.11
CA LEU A 333 17.91 -12.09 5.62
C LEU A 333 17.77 -13.19 4.57
N HIS A 334 16.66 -13.21 3.83
CA HIS A 334 16.47 -14.17 2.74
C HIS A 334 17.48 -13.96 1.60
N LEU A 335 17.78 -12.71 1.21
CA LEU A 335 18.77 -12.44 0.17
C LEU A 335 20.21 -12.78 0.64
N GLU A 336 20.55 -12.57 1.91
CA GLU A 336 21.80 -13.03 2.51
C GLU A 336 21.90 -14.56 2.51
N ASP A 337 20.82 -15.26 2.87
CA ASP A 337 20.73 -16.72 2.79
C ASP A 337 20.96 -17.22 1.36
N VAL A 338 20.31 -16.60 0.36
CA VAL A 338 20.52 -16.94 -1.06
C VAL A 338 21.98 -16.70 -1.46
N ALA A 339 22.55 -15.55 -1.09
CA ALA A 339 23.94 -15.23 -1.40
C ALA A 339 24.91 -16.24 -0.78
N ARG A 340 24.70 -16.66 0.47
CA ARG A 340 25.52 -17.71 1.12
C ARG A 340 25.36 -19.08 0.45
N ASN A 341 24.14 -19.48 0.13
CA ASN A 341 23.86 -20.80 -0.45
C ASN A 341 24.32 -20.93 -1.91
N ILE A 342 24.44 -19.82 -2.66
CA ILE A 342 25.03 -19.83 -4.01
C ILE A 342 26.52 -20.22 -3.96
N HIS A 343 27.25 -19.78 -2.94
CA HIS A 343 28.68 -20.07 -2.78
C HIS A 343 28.94 -21.40 -2.05
N SER A 344 27.91 -22.01 -1.46
CA SER A 344 28.00 -23.30 -0.78
C SER A 344 28.07 -24.44 -1.80
N SER A 345 28.92 -25.44 -1.54
CA SER A 345 28.98 -26.67 -2.35
C SER A 345 27.80 -27.61 -2.09
N GLU A 346 27.08 -27.42 -0.97
CA GLU A 346 25.89 -28.21 -0.64
C GLU A 346 24.65 -27.71 -1.40
N ARG A 347 24.04 -28.56 -2.22
CA ARG A 347 22.79 -28.29 -2.96
C ARG A 347 21.53 -28.35 -2.09
N ARG A 348 21.62 -27.80 -0.88
CA ARG A 348 20.53 -27.74 0.10
C ARG A 348 20.42 -26.33 0.62
N PHE A 349 19.23 -25.76 0.55
CA PHE A 349 18.99 -24.41 1.04
C PHE A 349 19.02 -24.39 2.57
N LYS A 350 20.06 -23.75 3.15
CA LYS A 350 20.16 -23.51 4.59
C LYS A 350 19.70 -22.08 4.89
N SER A 351 18.67 -21.94 5.73
CA SER A 351 18.25 -20.63 6.24
C SER A 351 18.72 -20.46 7.67
N GLU A 352 19.23 -19.27 7.98
CA GLU A 352 19.72 -18.96 9.32
C GLU A 352 18.60 -18.81 10.35
N PHE A 353 17.41 -18.38 9.92
CA PHE A 353 16.22 -18.29 10.75
C PHE A 353 15.07 -19.08 10.09
N PRO A 354 15.01 -20.41 10.27
CA PRO A 354 14.03 -21.23 9.58
C PRO A 354 12.61 -20.91 10.06
N ARG A 355 11.74 -20.51 9.13
CA ARG A 355 10.30 -20.32 9.40
C ARG A 355 9.66 -21.69 9.70
N GLN A 356 8.85 -21.77 10.75
CA GLN A 356 8.05 -22.97 11.02
C GLN A 356 7.06 -23.20 9.87
N ARG A 357 7.38 -24.16 8.99
CA ARG A 357 6.52 -24.59 7.89
C ARG A 357 5.57 -25.69 8.36
N THR A 358 4.35 -25.66 7.84
CA THR A 358 3.39 -26.75 8.00
C THR A 358 3.90 -28.03 7.33
N GLN A 359 3.38 -29.20 7.72
CA GLN A 359 3.84 -30.48 7.20
C GLN A 359 3.68 -30.60 5.67
N LEU A 360 2.56 -30.09 5.13
CA LEU A 360 2.28 -30.05 3.69
C LEU A 360 3.27 -29.17 2.92
N GLU A 361 3.58 -27.97 3.44
CA GLU A 361 4.58 -27.09 2.84
C GLU A 361 5.98 -27.72 2.82
N ARG A 362 6.33 -28.51 3.85
CA ARG A 362 7.62 -29.20 3.90
C ARG A 362 7.71 -30.34 2.88
N MET A 363 6.58 -30.99 2.59
CA MET A 363 6.50 -32.09 1.62
C MET A 363 6.56 -31.57 0.17
N CYS A 364 5.83 -30.51 -0.15
CA CYS A 364 5.83 -29.91 -1.50
C CYS A 364 7.08 -29.04 -1.78
N TYR A 365 7.69 -28.46 -0.74
CA TYR A 365 8.85 -27.55 -0.84
C TYR A 365 10.07 -28.15 -0.12
N SER A 366 10.68 -29.18 -0.72
CA SER A 366 11.92 -29.77 -0.24
C SER A 366 13.10 -28.77 -0.30
N ALA A 367 14.04 -28.85 0.64
CA ALA A 367 15.19 -27.94 0.74
C ALA A 367 16.09 -27.93 -0.51
N THR A 368 16.09 -29.03 -1.27
CA THR A 368 16.80 -29.11 -2.56
C THR A 368 16.06 -28.39 -3.67
N VAL A 369 14.72 -28.54 -3.74
CA VAL A 369 13.88 -27.83 -4.73
C VAL A 369 13.99 -26.32 -4.51
N GLN A 370 13.99 -25.88 -3.25
CA GLN A 370 14.17 -24.48 -2.90
C GLN A 370 15.55 -23.95 -3.33
N TRP A 371 16.61 -24.73 -3.22
CA TRP A 371 17.94 -24.33 -3.69
C TRP A 371 17.96 -24.15 -5.22
N TYR A 372 17.40 -25.11 -5.98
CA TYR A 372 17.32 -25.00 -7.44
C TYR A 372 16.47 -23.80 -7.88
N TRP A 373 15.36 -23.55 -7.19
CA TRP A 373 14.51 -22.39 -7.47
C TRP A 373 15.26 -21.07 -7.21
N GLU A 374 15.75 -20.87 -5.98
CA GLU A 374 16.30 -19.58 -5.54
C GLU A 374 17.69 -19.28 -6.13
N CYS A 375 18.57 -20.27 -6.21
CA CYS A 375 19.96 -20.07 -6.60
C CYS A 375 20.17 -20.19 -8.12
N LEU A 376 19.40 -21.03 -8.83
CA LEU A 376 19.62 -21.33 -10.24
C LEU A 376 18.51 -20.80 -11.17
N LEU A 377 17.23 -21.10 -10.89
CA LEU A 377 16.13 -20.82 -11.81
C LEU A 377 15.57 -19.39 -11.71
N ARG A 378 15.62 -18.77 -10.52
CA ARG A 378 15.04 -17.44 -10.28
C ARG A 378 15.64 -16.36 -11.17
N ALA A 379 16.97 -16.28 -11.25
CA ALA A 379 17.64 -15.25 -12.05
C ALA A 379 17.32 -15.35 -13.56
N PRO A 380 17.45 -16.52 -14.25
CA PRO A 380 17.06 -16.63 -15.65
C PRO A 380 15.56 -16.42 -15.84
N PHE A 381 14.69 -16.93 -14.95
CA PHE A 381 13.25 -16.69 -15.03
C PHE A 381 12.92 -15.19 -15.01
N LEU A 382 13.50 -14.42 -14.08
CA LEU A 382 13.31 -12.96 -14.01
C LEU A 382 13.85 -12.25 -15.24
N LYS A 383 14.97 -12.69 -15.83
CA LYS A 383 15.49 -12.15 -17.09
C LYS A 383 14.57 -12.43 -18.27
N THR A 384 14.04 -13.64 -18.38
CA THR A 384 13.07 -13.99 -19.43
C THR A 384 11.80 -13.15 -19.30
N MET A 385 11.27 -13.00 -18.07
CA MET A 385 10.12 -12.13 -17.80
C MET A 385 10.41 -10.66 -18.07
N CYS A 386 11.63 -10.17 -17.79
CA CYS A 386 12.07 -8.84 -18.18
C CYS A 386 12.03 -8.65 -19.70
N ILE A 387 12.53 -9.61 -20.48
CA ILE A 387 12.52 -9.52 -21.95
C ILE A 387 11.07 -9.50 -22.45
N LEU A 388 10.23 -10.42 -21.97
CA LEU A 388 8.82 -10.50 -22.36
C LEU A 388 8.05 -9.22 -22.02
N THR A 389 8.21 -8.70 -20.80
CA THR A 389 7.56 -7.45 -20.38
C THR A 389 8.11 -6.24 -21.11
N ALA A 390 9.43 -6.17 -21.39
CA ALA A 390 10.01 -5.08 -22.18
C ALA A 390 9.49 -5.09 -23.62
N THR A 391 9.35 -6.27 -24.24
CA THR A 391 8.75 -6.40 -25.56
C THR A 391 7.30 -5.95 -25.56
N MET A 392 6.49 -6.37 -24.58
CA MET A 392 5.11 -5.92 -24.45
C MET A 392 5.02 -4.40 -24.22
N SER A 393 5.88 -3.83 -23.37
CA SER A 393 5.92 -2.39 -23.15
C SER A 393 6.23 -1.62 -24.44
N ALA A 394 7.23 -2.08 -25.20
CA ALA A 394 7.57 -1.47 -26.48
C ALA A 394 6.43 -1.59 -27.49
N MET A 395 5.75 -2.74 -27.55
CA MET A 395 4.60 -2.95 -28.42
C MET A 395 3.43 -2.04 -28.05
N VAL A 396 3.12 -1.88 -26.76
CA VAL A 396 2.04 -0.98 -26.28
C VAL A 396 2.33 0.48 -26.64
N VAL A 397 3.54 0.97 -26.34
CA VAL A 397 3.93 2.34 -26.71
C VAL A 397 3.89 2.52 -28.23
N TRP A 398 4.38 1.54 -28.98
CA TRP A 398 4.34 1.55 -30.44
C TRP A 398 2.90 1.58 -30.99
N SER A 399 2.01 0.75 -30.45
CA SER A 399 0.63 0.67 -30.93
C SER A 399 -0.15 1.96 -30.67
N GLU A 400 0.14 2.64 -29.55
CA GLU A 400 -0.47 3.92 -29.22
C GLU A 400 0.03 5.03 -30.15
N LEU A 401 1.34 5.09 -30.43
CA LEU A 401 1.91 6.07 -31.35
C LEU A 401 1.47 5.86 -32.81
N THR A 402 1.32 4.60 -33.22
CA THR A 402 0.95 4.25 -34.60
C THR A 402 -0.55 4.27 -34.86
N PHE A 403 -1.37 4.37 -33.81
CA PHE A 403 -2.83 4.40 -33.90
C PHE A 403 -3.38 5.51 -34.82
N PHE A 404 -2.65 6.63 -34.96
CA PHE A 404 -3.02 7.74 -35.84
C PHE A 404 -2.89 7.39 -37.33
N SER A 405 -1.97 6.49 -37.71
CA SER A 405 -1.75 6.11 -39.11
C SER A 405 -2.79 5.08 -39.54
N ARG A 406 -3.93 5.57 -40.03
CA ARG A 406 -4.99 4.71 -40.59
C ARG A 406 -4.56 3.97 -41.85
N HIS A 407 -3.67 4.56 -42.65
CA HIS A 407 -3.10 3.95 -43.86
C HIS A 407 -1.64 4.34 -44.04
N PRO A 408 -0.69 3.38 -44.05
CA PRO A 408 -0.85 1.95 -43.75
C PRO A 408 -1.10 1.70 -42.25
N VAL A 409 -1.75 0.57 -41.91
CA VAL A 409 -1.94 0.15 -40.51
C VAL A 409 -0.58 -0.29 -39.95
N LEU A 410 0.04 0.54 -39.11
CA LEU A 410 1.38 0.30 -38.56
C LEU A 410 1.38 -0.38 -37.18
N SER A 411 0.23 -0.44 -36.51
CA SER A 411 0.08 -1.12 -35.22
C SER A 411 0.11 -2.63 -35.41
N ILE A 412 1.01 -3.30 -34.69
CA ILE A 412 1.15 -4.77 -34.73
C ILE A 412 -0.17 -5.44 -34.31
N PHE A 413 -0.84 -4.90 -33.28
CA PHE A 413 -2.11 -5.44 -32.80
C PHE A 413 -3.26 -5.25 -33.78
N ALA A 414 -3.32 -4.09 -34.45
CA ALA A 414 -4.34 -3.84 -35.46
C ALA A 414 -4.18 -4.77 -36.67
N ASN A 415 -2.94 -5.08 -37.08
CA ASN A 415 -2.68 -6.07 -38.13
C ASN A 415 -3.09 -7.49 -37.71
N VAL A 416 -2.80 -7.91 -36.48
CA VAL A 416 -3.22 -9.23 -35.96
C VAL A 416 -4.75 -9.34 -35.94
N ILE A 417 -5.46 -8.31 -35.47
CA ILE A 417 -6.93 -8.29 -35.46
C ILE A 417 -7.50 -8.25 -36.88
N TYR A 418 -6.88 -7.49 -37.81
CA TYR A 418 -7.31 -7.43 -39.21
C TYR A 418 -7.21 -8.80 -39.88
N VAL A 419 -6.07 -9.49 -39.72
CA VAL A 419 -5.86 -10.85 -40.25
C VAL A 419 -6.76 -11.88 -39.57
N ALA A 420 -6.97 -11.77 -38.26
CA ALA A 420 -7.87 -12.66 -37.51
C ALA A 420 -9.35 -12.44 -37.89
N LYS A 421 -9.74 -11.20 -38.21
CA LYS A 421 -11.07 -10.87 -38.74
C LYS A 421 -11.28 -11.47 -40.12
N GLU A 422 -10.28 -11.40 -41.00
CA GLU A 422 -10.32 -11.97 -42.35
C GLU A 422 -10.39 -13.50 -42.34
N SER A 423 -9.74 -14.14 -41.37
CA SER A 423 -9.76 -15.60 -41.17
C SER A 423 -10.91 -16.11 -40.31
N TYR A 424 -11.78 -15.24 -39.79
CA TYR A 424 -12.86 -15.55 -38.85
C TYR A 424 -12.41 -16.34 -37.60
N ASP A 425 -11.16 -16.21 -37.18
CA ASP A 425 -10.63 -16.86 -35.98
C ASP A 425 -10.98 -16.03 -34.73
N PHE A 426 -12.24 -16.13 -34.32
CA PHE A 426 -12.75 -15.45 -33.14
C PHE A 426 -12.04 -15.89 -31.84
N PHE A 427 -11.45 -17.09 -31.79
CA PHE A 427 -10.67 -17.55 -30.64
C PHE A 427 -9.37 -16.75 -30.50
N THR A 428 -8.65 -16.57 -31.61
CA THR A 428 -7.46 -15.71 -31.62
C THR A 428 -7.83 -14.26 -31.25
N ILE A 429 -8.95 -13.73 -31.75
CA ILE A 429 -9.43 -12.40 -31.35
C ILE A 429 -9.74 -12.33 -29.85
N GLU A 430 -10.39 -13.35 -29.28
CA GLU A 430 -10.75 -13.41 -27.85
C GLU A 430 -9.50 -13.47 -26.95
N VAL A 431 -8.56 -14.36 -27.26
CA VAL A 431 -7.30 -14.52 -26.51
C VAL A 431 -6.43 -13.27 -26.60
N PHE A 432 -6.26 -12.70 -27.79
CA PHE A 432 -5.48 -11.47 -27.96
C PHE A 432 -6.16 -10.27 -27.29
N SER A 433 -7.48 -10.14 -27.39
CA SER A 433 -8.23 -9.07 -26.70
C SER A 433 -8.20 -9.23 -25.18
N MET A 434 -8.11 -10.47 -24.66
CA MET A 434 -7.97 -10.75 -23.23
C MET A 434 -6.57 -10.38 -22.70
N ILE A 435 -5.54 -10.57 -23.52
CA ILE A 435 -4.15 -10.24 -23.17
C ILE A 435 -3.90 -8.72 -23.29
N MET A 436 -4.48 -8.07 -24.30
CA MET A 436 -4.14 -6.70 -24.68
C MET A 436 -5.16 -5.64 -24.24
N GLY A 437 -6.41 -6.04 -23.96
CA GLY A 437 -7.53 -5.10 -23.87
C GLY A 437 -7.98 -4.62 -25.25
N HIS A 438 -9.17 -4.04 -25.33
CA HIS A 438 -9.75 -3.54 -26.58
C HIS A 438 -9.34 -2.08 -26.82
N MET A 439 -8.70 -1.82 -27.98
CA MET A 439 -8.28 -0.48 -28.40
C MET A 439 -9.12 -0.03 -29.60
N ASP A 440 -10.34 0.47 -29.36
CA ASP A 440 -11.17 1.06 -30.41
C ASP A 440 -11.13 2.60 -30.38
N VAL A 441 -11.22 3.19 -31.58
CA VAL A 441 -11.35 4.64 -31.78
C VAL A 441 -12.74 5.07 -31.28
N ILE A 442 -12.84 5.59 -30.05
CA ILE A 442 -14.08 6.23 -29.59
C ILE A 442 -14.25 7.56 -30.36
N GLY A 443 -15.19 7.57 -31.31
CA GLY A 443 -15.40 8.69 -32.26
C GLY A 443 -15.82 10.02 -31.62
N ILE A 444 -16.35 10.02 -30.40
CA ILE A 444 -16.94 11.22 -29.77
C ILE A 444 -15.87 12.24 -29.30
N ILE A 445 -14.61 11.82 -29.08
CA ILE A 445 -13.49 12.68 -28.60
C ILE A 445 -12.30 12.64 -29.59
N SER A 446 -12.56 12.24 -30.83
CA SER A 446 -11.59 11.69 -31.80
C SER A 446 -10.39 12.56 -32.19
N ASN A 447 -10.53 13.88 -32.34
CA ASN A 447 -9.55 14.63 -33.13
C ASN A 447 -8.33 15.12 -32.36
N GLY A 448 -8.49 15.53 -31.09
CA GLY A 448 -7.37 15.95 -30.24
C GLY A 448 -6.83 14.83 -29.36
N PHE A 449 -7.73 14.05 -28.76
CA PHE A 449 -7.36 13.04 -27.75
C PHE A 449 -6.44 11.96 -28.30
N ASN A 450 -6.71 11.44 -29.51
CA ASN A 450 -5.88 10.42 -30.15
C ASN A 450 -4.47 10.90 -30.52
N ILE A 451 -4.22 12.22 -30.54
CA ILE A 451 -2.89 12.80 -30.75
C ILE A 451 -2.20 13.03 -29.41
N TYR A 452 -2.89 13.66 -28.45
CA TYR A 452 -2.28 14.04 -27.18
C TYR A 452 -2.07 12.83 -26.25
N PHE A 453 -2.94 11.84 -26.27
CA PHE A 453 -2.85 10.68 -25.38
C PHE A 453 -1.55 9.87 -25.59
N PRO A 454 -1.21 9.42 -26.81
CA PRO A 454 0.06 8.71 -27.05
C PRO A 454 1.29 9.60 -26.80
N MET A 455 1.22 10.89 -27.14
CA MET A 455 2.32 11.83 -26.93
C MET A 455 2.60 12.05 -25.43
N CYS A 456 1.55 12.18 -24.62
CA CYS A 456 1.67 12.26 -23.17
C CYS A 456 2.20 10.95 -22.59
N MET A 457 1.70 9.79 -23.03
CA MET A 457 2.20 8.48 -22.60
C MET A 457 3.70 8.33 -22.90
N LEU A 458 4.13 8.64 -24.13
CA LEU A 458 5.53 8.60 -24.53
C LEU A 458 6.37 9.57 -23.71
N ALA A 459 5.90 10.80 -23.50
CA ALA A 459 6.59 11.79 -22.68
C ALA A 459 6.78 11.29 -21.24
N PHE A 460 5.77 10.68 -20.62
CA PHE A 460 5.89 10.09 -19.28
C PHE A 460 6.80 8.87 -19.25
N CYS A 461 6.77 8.02 -20.28
CA CYS A 461 7.70 6.89 -20.40
C CYS A 461 9.15 7.40 -20.50
N LEU A 462 9.42 8.39 -21.35
CA LEU A 462 10.75 8.99 -21.49
C LEU A 462 11.18 9.70 -20.20
N ALA A 463 10.28 10.43 -19.55
CA ALA A 463 10.55 11.08 -18.28
C ALA A 463 10.89 10.07 -17.17
N THR A 464 10.21 8.93 -17.13
CA THR A 464 10.52 7.83 -16.21
C THR A 464 11.82 7.12 -16.59
N TRP A 465 12.07 6.95 -17.89
CA TRP A 465 13.27 6.29 -18.40
C TRP A 465 14.53 7.07 -18.05
N PHE A 466 14.53 8.37 -18.29
CA PHE A 466 15.63 9.28 -17.94
C PHE A 466 15.61 9.77 -16.50
N SER A 467 14.63 9.30 -15.71
CA SER A 467 14.41 9.71 -14.32
C SER A 467 14.41 11.23 -14.17
N LEU A 468 13.72 11.92 -15.08
CA LEU A 468 13.61 13.39 -15.08
C LEU A 468 12.96 13.92 -13.81
N GLY A 469 12.05 13.16 -13.19
CA GLY A 469 11.36 13.56 -11.96
C GLY A 469 12.31 13.73 -10.77
N SER A 470 13.16 12.74 -10.50
CA SER A 470 14.19 12.81 -9.44
C SER A 470 15.21 13.91 -9.74
N ARG A 471 15.62 14.06 -10.99
CA ARG A 471 16.57 15.09 -11.43
C ARG A 471 16.02 16.51 -11.32
N ALA A 472 14.75 16.71 -11.66
CA ALA A 472 14.08 18.01 -11.54
C ALA A 472 13.89 18.41 -10.08
N LEU A 473 13.47 17.47 -9.21
CA LEU A 473 13.36 17.72 -7.77
C LEU A 473 14.73 18.06 -7.14
N ASN A 474 15.81 17.45 -7.62
CA ASN A 474 17.16 17.80 -7.22
C ASN A 474 17.54 19.23 -7.67
N ALA A 475 17.21 19.61 -8.91
CA ALA A 475 17.42 20.97 -9.40
C ALA A 475 16.65 22.03 -8.59
N LEU A 476 15.54 21.63 -7.95
CA LEU A 476 14.74 22.46 -7.05
C LEU A 476 15.23 22.44 -5.58
N GLY A 477 16.35 21.78 -5.29
CA GLY A 477 16.99 21.79 -3.97
C GLY A 477 16.56 20.68 -3.00
N PHE A 478 15.75 19.71 -3.44
CA PHE A 478 15.33 18.59 -2.59
C PHE A 478 16.35 17.44 -2.65
N GLN A 479 17.43 17.53 -1.86
CA GLN A 479 18.48 16.49 -1.78
C GLN A 479 17.96 15.12 -1.28
N GLN A 480 16.79 15.07 -0.63
CA GLN A 480 16.18 13.84 -0.12
C GLN A 480 15.74 12.85 -1.22
N PHE A 481 15.67 13.27 -2.49
CA PHE A 481 15.25 12.42 -3.61
C PHE A 481 16.39 11.85 -4.48
N LEU A 482 17.65 12.25 -4.23
CA LEU A 482 18.84 11.70 -4.89
C LEU A 482 19.12 10.23 -4.49
N GLN A 483 18.48 9.79 -3.42
CA GLN A 483 18.66 8.49 -2.79
C GLN A 483 18.28 7.28 -3.66
N ASN A 484 17.46 7.44 -4.71
CA ASN A 484 17.02 6.29 -5.53
C ASN A 484 17.93 5.94 -6.73
N GLU A 485 18.81 6.83 -7.21
CA GLU A 485 19.59 6.59 -8.44
C GLU A 485 21.02 6.12 -8.20
N THR A 486 21.66 6.59 -7.13
CA THR A 486 22.96 6.10 -6.69
C THR A 486 22.79 5.51 -5.31
N ILE A 487 22.94 4.18 -5.22
CA ILE A 487 22.99 3.48 -3.95
C ILE A 487 24.14 4.13 -3.15
N ALA A 488 23.79 5.03 -2.21
CA ALA A 488 24.80 5.71 -1.41
C ALA A 488 25.48 4.65 -0.55
N THR A 489 26.79 4.53 -0.71
CA THR A 489 27.59 3.51 -0.02
C THR A 489 27.48 3.66 1.50
N GLU A 490 27.34 4.88 2.00
CA GLU A 490 27.09 5.21 3.40
C GLU A 490 25.78 4.61 3.92
N LEU A 491 24.66 4.83 3.21
CA LEU A 491 23.35 4.28 3.59
C LEU A 491 23.30 2.76 3.49
N VAL A 492 24.03 2.16 2.54
CA VAL A 492 24.20 0.70 2.49
C VAL A 492 24.94 0.20 3.71
N GLN A 493 26.02 0.88 4.11
CA GLN A 493 26.81 0.48 5.27
C GLN A 493 26.00 0.60 6.56
N GLU A 494 25.28 1.71 6.73
CA GLU A 494 24.33 1.89 7.82
C GLU A 494 23.27 0.78 7.84
N GLY A 495 22.71 0.45 6.67
CA GLY A 495 21.75 -0.64 6.51
C GLY A 495 22.31 -2.00 6.95
N LYS A 496 23.57 -2.31 6.59
CA LYS A 496 24.24 -3.54 7.06
C LYS A 496 24.39 -3.54 8.58
N ASP A 497 24.81 -2.43 9.17
CA ASP A 497 25.03 -2.34 10.61
C ASP A 497 23.71 -2.46 11.39
N LEU A 498 22.62 -1.91 10.86
CA LEU A 498 21.27 -2.07 11.40
C LEU A 498 20.80 -3.52 11.35
N ILE A 499 20.96 -4.20 10.21
CA ILE A 499 20.56 -5.62 10.07
C ILE A 499 21.42 -6.51 10.95
N ALA A 500 22.73 -6.25 11.07
CA ALA A 500 23.62 -6.96 11.96
C ALA A 500 23.24 -6.79 13.45
N ARG A 501 22.76 -5.60 13.85
CA ARG A 501 22.20 -5.36 15.19
C ARG A 501 20.91 -6.16 15.42
N GLU A 502 20.00 -6.14 14.44
CA GLU A 502 18.72 -6.85 14.54
C GLU A 502 18.90 -8.38 14.56
N LYS A 503 19.83 -8.91 13.76
CA LYS A 503 20.22 -10.32 13.77
C LYS A 503 20.74 -10.77 15.14
N ARG A 504 21.64 -10.00 15.75
CA ARG A 504 22.13 -10.23 17.11
C ARG A 504 21.01 -10.15 18.15
N ARG A 505 19.99 -9.31 17.93
CA ARG A 505 18.80 -9.24 18.78
C ARG A 505 17.95 -10.51 18.68
N ARG A 506 17.68 -11.00 17.46
CA ARG A 506 16.91 -12.22 17.21
C ARG A 506 17.59 -13.46 17.75
N GLN A 507 18.89 -13.61 17.52
CA GLN A 507 19.67 -14.73 18.02
C GLN A 507 19.61 -14.81 19.56
N ARG A 508 19.83 -13.68 20.25
CA ARG A 508 19.70 -13.62 21.72
C ARG A 508 18.30 -13.97 22.20
N ALA A 509 17.26 -13.56 21.47
CA ALA A 509 15.88 -13.89 21.81
C ALA A 509 15.59 -15.39 21.65
N GLU A 510 16.06 -16.02 20.56
CA GLU A 510 15.93 -17.46 20.34
C GLU A 510 16.71 -18.27 21.40
N GLU A 511 17.93 -17.88 21.73
CA GLU A 511 18.73 -18.50 22.80
C GLU A 511 18.07 -18.34 24.18
N ALA A 512 17.43 -17.20 24.46
CA ALA A 512 16.65 -17.01 25.68
C ALA A 512 15.40 -17.91 25.71
N MET A 513 14.71 -18.09 24.58
CA MET A 513 13.57 -18.99 24.47
C MET A 513 13.98 -20.47 24.55
N ALA A 514 15.11 -20.86 23.95
CA ALA A 514 15.65 -22.21 24.03
C ALA A 514 15.96 -22.59 25.49
N ARG A 515 16.65 -21.71 26.22
CA ARG A 515 16.90 -21.89 27.65
C ARG A 515 15.61 -22.06 28.47
N ARG A 516 14.56 -21.30 28.16
CA ARG A 516 13.24 -21.46 28.81
C ARG A 516 12.57 -22.80 28.47
N ARG A 517 12.71 -23.29 27.25
CA ARG A 517 12.17 -24.60 26.84
C ARG A 517 12.90 -25.76 27.52
N ASP A 518 14.22 -25.67 27.62
CA ASP A 518 15.04 -26.69 28.29
C ASP A 518 14.69 -26.77 29.78
N PHE A 519 14.40 -25.63 30.42
CA PHE A 519 13.94 -25.60 31.81
C PHE A 519 12.53 -26.19 32.02
N ASN A 520 11.65 -26.12 31.02
CA ASN A 520 10.26 -26.59 31.10
C ASN A 520 10.05 -28.05 30.64
N ARG A 521 11.10 -28.82 30.34
CA ARG A 521 11.00 -30.26 30.06
C ARG A 521 10.94 -31.05 31.37
N PRO A 522 9.81 -31.69 31.73
CA PRO A 522 9.77 -32.63 32.84
C PRO A 522 10.41 -33.93 32.36
N ASP A 523 11.50 -34.32 33.04
CA ASP A 523 12.25 -35.56 32.91
C ASP A 523 12.94 -35.88 31.56
N GLN A 524 14.26 -35.68 31.52
CA GLN A 524 15.19 -36.81 31.45
C GLN A 524 16.66 -36.37 31.68
N VAL A 525 17.22 -36.94 32.75
CA VAL A 525 18.65 -37.15 33.02
C VAL A 525 19.46 -35.89 33.37
N LEU A 526 19.57 -35.64 34.67
CA LEU A 526 20.77 -35.13 35.32
C LEU A 526 21.94 -36.08 35.00
N GLY A 527 22.46 -35.97 33.78
CA GLY A 527 23.63 -36.68 33.31
C GLY A 527 24.87 -35.87 33.63
N SER A 528 25.88 -36.56 34.14
CA SER A 528 27.22 -36.07 34.53
C SER A 528 27.94 -35.16 33.49
N ASP A 529 27.37 -34.94 32.31
CA ASP A 529 27.92 -34.13 31.22
C ASP A 529 27.61 -32.63 31.32
N TYR A 530 26.59 -32.21 32.07
CA TYR A 530 26.32 -30.78 32.27
C TYR A 530 27.35 -30.11 33.21
N LEU A 531 27.91 -30.88 34.15
CA LEU A 531 28.91 -30.38 35.09
C LEU A 531 30.35 -30.44 34.54
N SER A 532 30.62 -31.27 33.52
CA SER A 532 31.96 -31.40 32.93
C SER A 532 32.33 -30.21 32.05
N LYS A 533 31.34 -29.54 31.44
CA LYS A 533 31.56 -28.38 30.56
C LYS A 533 31.95 -27.10 31.30
N TYR A 534 31.71 -27.03 32.62
CA TYR A 534 32.05 -25.88 33.47
C TYR A 534 33.17 -26.16 34.48
N ARG A 535 33.65 -27.40 34.60
CA ARG A 535 34.67 -27.79 35.61
C ARG A 535 36.09 -27.92 35.06
N SER A 536 36.30 -27.81 33.75
CA SER A 536 37.65 -27.80 33.16
C SER A 536 38.21 -26.38 33.10
N GLY A 537 38.55 -25.81 34.26
CA GLY A 537 39.18 -24.50 34.34
C GLY A 537 39.40 -24.03 35.77
N GLY A 538 40.27 -24.71 36.52
CA GLY A 538 40.66 -24.25 37.85
C GLY A 538 41.16 -25.37 38.76
N GLY A 539 42.39 -25.83 38.50
CA GLY A 539 43.14 -26.62 39.49
C GLY A 539 43.91 -25.68 40.41
N GLY A 540 43.75 -25.83 41.73
CA GLY A 540 44.52 -25.13 42.76
C GLY A 540 43.77 -25.11 44.08
N GLY A 541 44.29 -25.81 45.09
CA GLY A 541 43.55 -26.16 46.31
C GLY A 541 43.47 -25.06 47.38
N GLY A 542 42.73 -25.36 48.44
CA GLY A 542 42.64 -24.50 49.62
C GLY A 542 41.35 -24.71 50.40
N ALA A 543 41.48 -25.11 51.66
CA ALA A 543 40.45 -25.64 52.53
C ALA A 543 39.62 -24.57 53.27
N GLY A 544 38.45 -24.99 53.77
CA GLY A 544 37.95 -24.55 55.08
C GLY A 544 36.68 -23.69 55.11
N GLY A 545 35.60 -24.29 55.62
CA GLY A 545 34.83 -23.69 56.72
C GLY A 545 33.62 -22.79 56.42
N ALA A 546 32.45 -23.31 56.85
CA ALA A 546 31.35 -22.62 57.53
C ALA A 546 30.18 -21.97 56.73
N LEU A 547 28.98 -22.42 57.13
CA LEU A 547 27.63 -21.82 57.15
C LEU A 547 27.25 -20.76 56.10
N ALA A 548 26.19 -21.05 55.33
CA ALA A 548 25.22 -20.03 54.93
C ALA A 548 23.84 -20.61 54.54
N SER A 549 22.83 -20.19 55.31
CA SER A 549 21.47 -19.75 54.94
C SER A 549 20.82 -20.19 53.62
N ASN A 550 19.58 -20.67 53.72
CA ASN A 550 18.62 -20.83 52.63
C ASN A 550 18.61 -19.61 51.68
N ARG A 551 19.03 -19.83 50.43
CA ARG A 551 18.87 -18.88 49.31
C ARG A 551 17.83 -19.38 48.33
N THR A 552 16.88 -18.51 47.98
CA THR A 552 15.92 -18.71 46.89
C THR A 552 16.55 -18.31 45.54
N PRO A 553 16.00 -18.74 44.38
CA PRO A 553 16.70 -18.69 43.09
C PRO A 553 16.79 -17.30 42.42
N ALA A 554 16.54 -16.21 43.15
CA ALA A 554 16.40 -14.86 42.57
C ALA A 554 17.66 -13.98 42.71
N ASP A 555 18.66 -14.38 43.49
CA ASP A 555 19.83 -13.52 43.81
C ASP A 555 21.03 -13.65 42.85
N GLY A 556 20.89 -14.40 41.75
CA GLY A 556 21.99 -14.64 40.80
C GLY A 556 22.15 -13.62 39.66
N LEU A 557 21.37 -12.52 39.64
CA LEU A 557 21.34 -11.60 38.49
C LEU A 557 22.17 -10.33 38.63
N LEU A 558 22.88 -10.13 39.74
CA LEU A 558 23.76 -8.98 39.90
C LEU A 558 25.08 -9.37 40.56
N ARG A 559 26.13 -9.27 39.73
CA ARG A 559 27.53 -8.98 40.09
C ARG A 559 28.49 -10.18 40.17
N ASP A 560 29.30 -10.32 39.12
CA ASP A 560 30.77 -10.28 39.22
C ASP A 560 31.30 -9.54 38.00
N GLY A 561 32.22 -8.62 38.21
CA GLY A 561 32.78 -7.75 37.19
C GLY A 561 34.26 -7.49 37.42
N GLU A 562 34.92 -7.10 36.33
CA GLU A 562 36.07 -6.19 36.21
C GLU A 562 36.26 -5.97 34.69
N GLY A 563 36.53 -4.78 34.13
CA GLY A 563 37.14 -3.60 34.73
C GLY A 563 36.31 -2.33 34.69
N SER A 564 36.54 -1.55 35.74
CA SER A 564 36.12 -0.16 35.91
C SER A 564 36.71 0.73 34.82
N PHE A 565 35.87 1.49 34.12
CA PHE A 565 36.28 2.75 33.49
C PHE A 565 35.45 3.86 34.14
N ASP A 566 36.15 4.66 34.94
CA ASP A 566 35.63 5.82 35.64
C ASP A 566 35.23 6.93 34.65
N TYR A 567 33.94 7.26 34.60
CA TYR A 567 33.39 8.41 33.87
C TYR A 567 33.15 9.64 34.78
N ALA A 568 33.89 9.75 35.88
CA ALA A 568 33.71 10.84 36.85
C ALA A 568 34.81 11.92 36.83
N ALA A 569 35.76 11.87 35.88
CA ALA A 569 36.90 12.78 35.86
C ALA A 569 37.12 13.48 34.51
N VAL A 570 36.08 14.10 33.93
CA VAL A 570 36.25 15.21 32.96
C VAL A 570 35.13 16.24 33.16
N ALA A 571 35.00 16.73 34.40
CA ALA A 571 34.21 17.92 34.73
C ALA A 571 35.14 18.99 35.30
N SER A 572 36.26 19.28 34.63
CA SER A 572 37.12 20.46 34.89
C SER A 572 38.24 20.57 33.86
N SER A 573 37.88 20.92 32.62
CA SER A 573 38.81 21.62 31.71
C SER A 573 38.02 22.33 30.62
N SER A 574 38.04 23.65 30.69
CA SER A 574 37.61 24.58 29.65
C SER A 574 38.45 24.41 28.37
N ALA A 575 37.80 24.65 27.23
CA ALA A 575 38.33 24.73 25.85
C ALA A 575 38.38 23.42 25.03
N LEU A 576 37.27 23.11 24.34
CA LEU A 576 37.20 22.69 22.92
C LEU A 576 35.71 22.48 22.52
N GLY A 577 35.31 23.05 21.39
CA GLY A 577 33.91 23.31 21.02
C GLY A 577 33.06 22.08 20.66
N VAL A 578 31.82 22.07 21.15
CA VAL A 578 30.73 21.14 20.82
C VAL A 578 29.98 21.67 19.59
N PRO A 579 29.59 20.83 18.59
CA PRO A 579 28.83 21.28 17.44
C PRO A 579 27.39 21.67 17.82
N ARG A 580 26.96 22.85 17.39
CA ARG A 580 25.63 23.44 17.63
C ARG A 580 24.53 22.70 16.84
N SER A 581 23.30 22.74 17.36
CA SER A 581 22.13 22.12 16.71
C SER A 581 21.71 22.91 15.46
N LEU A 582 21.34 22.21 14.39
CA LEU A 582 20.94 22.78 13.09
C LEU A 582 19.66 23.65 13.20
N SER A 583 18.86 23.42 14.23
CA SER A 583 17.69 24.22 14.61
C SER A 583 18.03 25.62 15.13
N GLU A 584 19.18 25.79 15.79
CA GLU A 584 19.63 27.10 16.28
C GLU A 584 20.21 27.95 15.14
N GLU A 585 20.87 27.33 14.15
CA GLU A 585 21.42 28.02 12.98
C GLU A 585 20.33 28.54 12.03
N ILE A 586 19.18 27.87 11.96
CA ILE A 586 18.04 28.28 11.13
C ILE A 586 17.29 29.46 11.74
N ASN A 587 17.11 29.48 13.07
CA ASN A 587 16.39 30.56 13.75
C ASN A 587 17.16 31.89 13.74
N ASP A 588 18.50 31.86 13.83
CA ASP A 588 19.33 33.06 13.72
C ASP A 588 19.43 33.59 12.28
N ARG A 589 19.25 32.74 11.26
CA ARG A 589 19.35 33.14 9.85
C ARG A 589 18.08 33.75 9.27
N PHE A 590 16.91 33.39 9.78
CA PHE A 590 15.64 33.73 9.11
C PHE A 590 14.65 34.58 9.91
N GLY A 591 14.86 34.76 11.22
CA GLY A 591 13.99 35.60 12.05
C GLY A 591 12.55 35.05 12.20
N VAL A 592 11.89 35.40 13.29
CA VAL A 592 10.57 34.85 13.66
C VAL A 592 9.46 35.58 12.89
N SER A 593 8.69 34.88 12.04
CA SER A 593 7.53 35.48 11.36
C SER A 593 6.30 35.50 12.28
N THR A 594 5.69 36.67 12.44
CA THR A 594 4.53 36.98 13.28
C THR A 594 3.23 36.35 12.77
N GLN A 595 2.41 35.79 13.67
CA GLN A 595 1.05 35.30 13.38
C GLN A 595 0.00 36.42 13.53
N VAL A 596 -0.99 36.41 12.63
CA VAL A 596 -2.19 37.26 12.64
C VAL A 596 -3.28 36.60 13.48
N GLN A 597 -3.82 37.36 14.44
CA GLN A 597 -4.85 36.97 15.39
C GLN A 597 -6.22 37.42 14.88
N VAL A 598 -7.18 36.50 14.71
CA VAL A 598 -8.60 36.85 14.53
C VAL A 598 -9.45 35.91 15.37
N GLY A 599 -10.07 36.45 16.42
CA GLY A 599 -10.98 35.73 17.31
C GLY A 599 -12.43 35.87 16.87
N PHE A 600 -13.26 34.87 17.14
CA PHE A 600 -14.72 35.05 17.21
C PHE A 600 -15.38 34.15 18.26
N ARG A 601 -16.42 34.78 18.81
CA ARG A 601 -17.31 34.57 19.97
C ARG A 601 -18.30 33.39 19.80
N ASP A 602 -18.48 32.58 20.84
CA ASP A 602 -19.56 31.59 20.98
C ASP A 602 -20.87 32.24 21.48
N PRO A 603 -22.02 31.57 21.26
CA PRO A 603 -23.01 31.46 22.32
C PRO A 603 -23.60 30.04 22.51
N ASP A 604 -23.62 29.63 23.79
CA ASP A 604 -24.63 28.93 24.60
C ASP A 604 -25.43 27.73 24.04
N TYR A 605 -25.32 26.59 24.74
CA TYR A 605 -26.35 25.56 24.80
C TYR A 605 -26.50 24.98 26.22
N GLU A 606 -27.76 24.83 26.63
CA GLU A 606 -28.26 24.40 27.94
C GLU A 606 -28.00 22.92 28.24
N ALA A 607 -27.90 22.63 29.54
CA ALA A 607 -27.63 21.33 30.13
C ALA A 607 -28.90 20.48 30.31
N GLU A 608 -28.79 19.17 30.09
CA GLU A 608 -29.73 18.18 30.63
C GLU A 608 -28.98 17.06 31.37
N GLN A 609 -29.50 16.73 32.55
CA GLN A 609 -28.94 15.81 33.54
C GLN A 609 -29.28 14.33 33.27
N ALA A 610 -28.26 13.51 33.47
CA ALA A 610 -28.20 12.20 34.14
C ALA A 610 -29.18 11.07 33.76
N ASP A 611 -28.63 9.88 33.46
CA ASP A 611 -28.81 8.73 34.37
C ASP A 611 -27.72 7.65 34.18
N GLY A 612 -27.35 6.98 35.28
CA GLY A 612 -26.23 6.06 35.38
C GLY A 612 -26.46 4.70 34.72
N ARG A 613 -25.42 4.16 34.06
CA ARG A 613 -25.41 2.75 33.63
C ARG A 613 -24.03 2.11 33.75
N ILE A 614 -24.09 0.93 34.38
CA ILE A 614 -23.08 -0.12 34.53
C ILE A 614 -22.20 -0.25 33.27
N VAL A 615 -20.89 -0.14 33.46
CA VAL A 615 -19.89 -0.07 32.39
C VAL A 615 -19.64 -1.47 31.80
N GLY A 616 -20.41 -1.80 30.76
CA GLY A 616 -19.98 -2.79 29.77
C GLY A 616 -18.89 -2.23 28.86
N PRO A 617 -18.23 -3.05 28.02
CA PRO A 617 -17.36 -2.52 26.96
C PRO A 617 -18.16 -1.52 26.11
N PRO A 618 -17.57 -0.38 25.72
CA PRO A 618 -18.31 0.68 25.04
C PRO A 618 -18.88 0.16 23.71
N PRO A 619 -20.02 0.71 23.26
CA PRO A 619 -20.62 0.33 21.99
C PRO A 619 -19.59 0.51 20.87
N ARG A 620 -19.34 -0.58 20.13
CA ARG A 620 -18.45 -0.58 18.98
C ARG A 620 -18.98 0.39 17.93
N GLY A 621 -18.13 1.31 17.47
CA GLY A 621 -18.48 2.20 16.36
C GLY A 621 -18.55 1.43 15.04
N LEU A 622 -19.20 2.03 14.04
CA LEU A 622 -19.53 1.39 12.74
C LEU A 622 -18.29 0.92 11.95
N PHE A 623 -17.08 1.34 12.35
CA PHE A 623 -15.82 0.95 11.70
C PHE A 623 -14.60 0.94 12.65
N ASP A 624 -14.78 0.79 13.97
CA ASP A 624 -13.65 0.87 14.93
C ASP A 624 -12.65 -0.32 14.84
N ASP A 625 -12.97 -1.36 14.05
CA ASP A 625 -12.18 -2.60 13.91
C ASP A 625 -11.41 -2.72 12.57
N VAL A 626 -11.30 -1.64 11.77
CA VAL A 626 -10.61 -1.63 10.45
C VAL A 626 -9.14 -1.26 10.54
#